data_AF-A0A928MVC7-F1
#
_entry.id   AF-A0A928MVC7-F1
#
_cell.length_a   1.000
_cell.length_b   1.000
_cell.length_c   1.000
_cell.angle_alpha   90.00
_cell.angle_beta   90.00
_cell.angle_gamma   90.00
#
_symmetry.space_group_name_H-M   'P 1'
#
loop_
_entity.id
_entity.type
_entity.pdbx_description
1 polymer ?
#
loop_
_entity_poly.entity_id
_entity_poly.type
_entity_poly.pdbx_seq_one_letter_code
_entity_poly.pdbx_strand_id
1 'polypeptide(L)' 'MPEKPVYGIAYVPYSRFEDVYPVEKAIDRGTMFKKLDIPFSTYANISIMNPFC' A
#
# COMPACT_ATOMS: atom_id res chain seq x y z
N MET A 1 23.04 -3.71 16.59
CA MET A 1 22.94 -3.09 15.24
C MET A 1 23.94 -3.77 14.32
N PRO A 2 23.66 -3.94 13.02
CA PRO A 2 24.63 -4.51 12.08
C PRO A 2 25.88 -3.63 11.99
N GLU A 3 27.06 -4.25 11.86
CA GLU A 3 28.36 -3.56 11.81
C GLU A 3 28.51 -2.60 10.62
N LYS A 4 27.73 -2.80 9.55
CA LYS A 4 27.68 -1.94 8.36
C LYS A 4 26.22 -1.66 7.99
N PRO A 5 25.62 -0.57 8.46
CA PRO A 5 24.27 -0.20 8.05
C PRO A 5 24.30 0.21 6.58
N VAL A 6 23.49 -0.45 5.76
CA VAL A 6 23.18 0.03 4.41
C VAL A 6 22.09 1.09 4.51
N TYR A 7 22.20 2.17 3.74
CA TYR A 7 21.14 3.16 3.63
C TYR A 7 19.95 2.53 2.92
N GLY A 8 18.83 2.39 3.63
CA GLY A 8 17.54 2.07 3.02
C GLY A 8 16.94 3.32 2.41
N ILE A 9 16.70 3.32 1.10
CA ILE A 9 15.87 4.35 0.45
C ILE A 9 14.43 3.86 0.53
N ALA A 10 13.62 4.50 1.37
CA ALA A 10 12.18 4.27 1.38
C ALA A 10 11.52 5.25 0.40
N TYR A 11 10.93 4.75 -0.67
CA TYR A 11 10.05 5.55 -1.52
C TYR A 11 8.69 5.63 -0.84
N VAL A 12 8.29 6.83 -0.42
CA VAL A 12 6.94 7.06 0.09
C VAL A 12 6.07 7.48 -1.11
N PRO A 13 5.14 6.63 -1.57
CA PRO A 13 4.24 7.03 -2.64
C PRO A 13 3.33 8.15 -2.13
N TYR A 14 3.46 9.34 -2.73
CA TYR A 14 2.49 10.41 -2.51
C TYR A 14 1.19 10.04 -3.22
N SER A 15 0.15 9.75 -2.43
CA SER A 15 -1.19 9.54 -2.96
C SER A 15 -1.97 10.83 -2.88
N ARG A 16 -2.47 11.31 -4.03
CA ARG A 16 -3.39 12.44 -4.06
C ARG A 16 -4.67 12.08 -3.31
N PHE A 17 -5.24 13.06 -2.62
CA PHE A 17 -6.50 12.93 -1.88
C PHE A 17 -7.71 13.01 -2.84
N GLU A 18 -7.64 12.23 -3.91
CA GLU A 18 -8.66 12.13 -4.96
C GLU A 18 -9.31 10.74 -4.89
N ASP A 19 -10.61 10.67 -5.18
CA ASP A 19 -11.35 9.41 -5.25
C ASP A 19 -11.27 8.55 -3.98
N VAL A 20 -11.59 9.17 -2.83
CA VAL A 20 -11.60 8.53 -1.51
C VAL A 20 -13.00 8.01 -1.14
N TYR A 21 -13.07 7.00 -0.28
CA TYR A 21 -14.32 6.59 0.34
C TYR A 21 -14.73 7.56 1.46
N PRO A 22 -16.05 7.72 1.73
CA PRO A 22 -16.53 8.25 3.00
C PRO A 22 -15.98 7.45 4.18
N VAL A 23 -15.89 8.07 5.35
CA VAL A 23 -15.22 7.52 6.54
C VAL A 23 -15.77 6.15 6.92
N GLU A 24 -17.09 6.00 6.93
CA GLU A 24 -17.78 4.79 7.35
C GLU A 24 -17.34 3.60 6.47
N LYS A 25 -17.28 3.83 5.16
CA LYS A 25 -16.86 2.81 4.19
C LYS A 25 -15.35 2.57 4.19
N ALA A 26 -14.55 3.57 4.50
CA ALA A 26 -13.10 3.44 4.61
C ALA A 26 -12.68 2.53 5.76
N ILE A 27 -13.40 2.58 6.89
CA ILE A 27 -13.19 1.69 8.03
C ILE A 27 -13.42 0.24 7.62
N ASP A 28 -14.54 -0.04 6.95
CA ASP A 28 -14.88 -1.40 6.49
C ASP A 28 -13.87 -1.97 5.49
N ARG A 29 -13.29 -1.11 4.62
CA ARG A 29 -12.32 -1.51 3.60
C ARG A 29 -10.88 -1.57 4.10
N GLY A 30 -10.58 -1.01 5.26
CA GLY A 30 -9.21 -0.88 5.77
C GLY A 30 -8.34 0.11 5.00
N THR A 31 -8.93 0.90 4.09
CA THR A 31 -8.28 1.99 3.35
C THR A 31 -9.31 3.02 2.92
N MET A 32 -8.94 4.29 2.99
CA MET A 32 -9.77 5.37 2.44
C MET A 32 -9.55 5.61 0.95
N PHE A 33 -8.45 5.12 0.39
CA PHE A 33 -8.10 5.32 -1.01
C PHE A 33 -8.64 4.16 -1.84
N LYS A 34 -9.62 4.43 -2.72
CA LYS A 34 -10.25 3.38 -3.55
C LYS A 34 -9.25 2.64 -4.44
N LYS A 35 -8.22 3.34 -4.92
CA LYS A 35 -7.14 2.75 -5.72
C LYS A 35 -6.29 1.73 -4.95
N LEU A 36 -6.31 1.77 -3.62
CA LEU A 36 -5.60 0.81 -2.76
C LEU A 36 -6.51 -0.32 -2.28
N ASP A 37 -7.82 -0.25 -2.53
CA ASP A 37 -8.80 -1.30 -2.22
C ASP A 37 -8.73 -2.40 -3.30
N ILE A 38 -7.56 -3.04 -3.40
CA ILE A 38 -7.25 -4.07 -4.40
C ILE A 38 -7.33 -5.44 -3.71
N PRO A 39 -8.08 -6.42 -4.26
CA PRO A 39 -8.19 -7.73 -3.64
C PRO A 39 -6.84 -8.45 -3.62
N PHE A 40 -6.52 -9.10 -2.49
CA PHE A 40 -5.24 -9.78 -2.27
C PHE A 40 -4.93 -10.85 -3.33
N SER A 41 -5.96 -11.53 -3.84
CA SER A 41 -5.85 -12.49 -4.94
C SER A 41 -5.21 -11.90 -6.21
N THR A 42 -5.31 -10.59 -6.41
CA THR A 42 -4.69 -9.87 -7.53
C THR A 42 -3.17 -9.86 -7.41
N TYR A 43 -2.63 -9.78 -6.19
CA TYR A 43 -1.19 -9.77 -5.93
C TYR A 43 -0.58 -11.18 -5.92
N ALA A 44 -1.37 -12.20 -5.58
CA ALA A 44 -0.91 -13.58 -5.52
C ALA A 44 -0.33 -14.10 -6.86
N ASN A 45 -0.78 -13.54 -7.99
CA ASN A 45 -0.32 -13.94 -9.33
C ASN A 45 0.67 -12.94 -9.97
N ILE A 46 1.01 -11.84 -9.29
CA ILE A 46 1.90 -10.79 -9.80
C ILE A 46 2.94 -10.45 -8.73
N SER A 47 4.02 -11.24 -8.70
CA SER A 47 5.10 -11.14 -7.70
C SER A 47 5.83 -9.79 -7.68
N ILE A 48 5.80 -9.02 -8.77
CA ILE A 48 6.50 -7.74 -8.91
C ILE A 48 5.77 -6.58 -8.22
N MET A 49 4.47 -6.72 -7.95
CA MET A 49 3.64 -5.64 -7.39
C MET A 49 3.15 -5.91 -5.96
N ASN A 50 3.59 -6.99 -5.30
CA ASN A 50 3.24 -7.22 -3.89
C ASN A 50 4.15 -6.37 -2.99
N PRO A 51 3.65 -5.31 -2.33
CA PRO A 51 4.46 -4.50 -1.40
C PRO A 51 4.75 -5.23 -0.07
N PHE A 52 4.25 -6.46 0.10
CA PHE A 52 4.41 -7.28 1.30
C PHE A 52 5.30 -8.51 1.08
N CYS A 53 5.91 -8.67 -0.09
CA CYS A 53 6.95 -9.67 -0.35
C CYS A 53 8.33 -9.18 0.12
#